data_AF-A0A0B8T469-F1
#
_entry.id   AF-A0A0B8T469-F1
#
_cell.length_a   1.000
_cell.length_b   1.000
_cell.length_c   1.000
_cell.angle_alpha   90.00
_cell.angle_beta   90.00
_cell.angle_gamma   90.00
#
_symmetry.space_group_name_H-M   'P 1'
#
loop_
_entity.id
_entity.type
_entity.pdbx_description
1 polymer ?
#
loop_
_entity_poly.entity_id
_entity_poly.type
_entity_poly.pdbx_seq_one_letter_code
_entity_poly.pdbx_strand_id
1 'polypeptide(L)'
;MLKFLQYISLTILVSLYYFPIGLSILPASLNTKNVLALAGIFFLLYDCIKAKHVKISLNLLGSIGLAVVFSLICLYAIDYNRTVDYAYANYYVSFAVWMFGAYTVCTAIRYVHGTANFKRITLYLTAVCFAQCVAAMLIDRIPAVQALVDSYVNQGQEFFEEVDRLYGIGAALDTAGVRFSLVLVMIAALLVNDTKIRSNAWYVALLLLAFFTITLIGNMMARTTFLGFGMALAYLAIATDAWKLVIRERFFKFFLVFLLILALGISISVYLYQTDESFYHNMRFAFEGFFNWVEKGEWRTDSTDKLNREMWIWPEDTKSWIIGTGLFDNFVYSTDIGYCRFILYCGLSGFSVFALFFIYNAYIFAQQNKRYALMFFFFVLITFVIWLKVATDIFVIYALFYCLDGIEQKTFARKRVAQPTLATAV
;
A
#
# COMPACT_ATOMS: atom_id res chain seq x y z
N MET A 1 -11.02 -15.54 24.48
CA MET A 1 -10.06 -14.43 24.68
C MET A 1 -8.73 -14.63 23.95
N LEU A 2 -8.01 -15.75 24.11
CA LEU A 2 -6.67 -15.95 23.51
C LEU A 2 -6.62 -15.76 21.98
N LYS A 3 -7.58 -16.32 21.23
CA LYS A 3 -7.67 -16.15 19.76
C LYS A 3 -7.90 -14.70 19.34
N PHE A 4 -8.68 -13.95 20.11
CA PHE A 4 -8.96 -12.55 19.83
C PHE A 4 -7.71 -11.69 20.04
N LEU A 5 -6.96 -11.95 21.12
CA LEU A 5 -5.67 -11.31 21.37
C LEU A 5 -4.66 -11.62 20.27
N GLN A 6 -4.60 -12.88 19.79
CA GLN A 6 -3.78 -13.27 18.64
C GLN A 6 -4.15 -12.52 17.35
N TYR A 7 -5.44 -12.27 17.11
CA TYR A 7 -5.87 -11.52 15.94
C TYR A 7 -5.49 -10.05 16.05
N ILE A 8 -5.63 -9.44 17.23
CA ILE A 8 -5.20 -8.06 17.47
C ILE A 8 -3.68 -7.93 17.29
N SER A 9 -2.90 -8.81 17.92
CA SER A 9 -1.43 -8.78 17.80
C SER A 9 -0.99 -8.95 16.35
N LEU A 10 -1.69 -9.79 15.59
CA LEU A 10 -1.41 -9.99 14.17
C LEU A 10 -1.77 -8.75 13.33
N THR A 11 -2.88 -8.09 13.62
CA THR A 11 -3.24 -6.80 12.98
C THR A 11 -2.20 -5.72 13.29
N ILE A 12 -1.73 -5.63 14.53
CA ILE A 12 -0.65 -4.70 14.91
C ILE A 12 0.62 -5.03 14.13
N LEU A 13 1.02 -6.31 14.06
CA LEU A 13 2.20 -6.73 13.32
C LEU A 13 2.09 -6.40 11.82
N VAL A 14 0.92 -6.60 11.21
CA VAL A 14 0.65 -6.20 9.82
C VAL A 14 0.71 -4.67 9.68
N SER A 15 0.22 -3.91 10.66
CA SER A 15 0.36 -2.45 10.69
C SER A 15 1.82 -2.02 10.71
N LEU A 16 2.64 -2.60 11.59
CA LEU A 16 4.07 -2.28 11.73
C LEU A 16 4.90 -2.62 10.49
N TYR A 17 4.44 -3.57 9.68
CA TYR A 17 4.99 -3.85 8.36
C TYR A 17 4.49 -2.83 7.34
N TYR A 18 3.16 -2.71 7.20
CA TYR A 18 2.55 -1.97 6.10
C TYR A 18 2.68 -0.46 6.24
N PHE A 19 2.68 0.05 7.47
CA PHE A 19 2.89 1.43 7.87
C PHE A 19 4.06 1.47 8.87
N PRO A 20 5.31 1.43 8.38
CA PRO A 20 6.47 1.38 9.26
C PRO A 20 6.61 2.68 10.03
N ILE A 21 6.88 2.56 11.33
CA ILE A 21 7.09 3.68 12.24
C ILE A 21 8.54 3.71 12.73
N GLY A 22 9.06 4.91 12.98
CA GLY A 22 10.24 5.10 13.84
C GLY A 22 9.79 5.04 15.30
N LEU A 23 10.47 4.26 16.13
CA LEU A 23 10.22 4.25 17.57
C LEU A 23 11.21 5.21 18.23
N SER A 24 10.74 6.09 19.11
CA SER A 24 11.60 7.06 19.81
C SER A 24 12.73 6.41 20.64
N ILE A 25 12.56 5.14 21.02
CA ILE A 25 13.53 4.33 21.77
C ILE A 25 14.65 3.79 20.88
N LEU A 26 14.41 3.64 19.57
CA LEU A 26 15.38 3.10 18.62
C LEU A 26 16.12 4.24 17.91
N PRO A 27 17.35 4.00 17.40
CA PRO A 27 18.04 4.96 16.54
C PRO A 27 17.15 5.39 15.37
N ALA A 28 17.22 6.66 14.95
CA ALA A 28 16.37 7.22 13.89
C ALA A 28 16.45 6.45 12.55
N SER A 29 17.52 5.69 12.33
CA SER A 29 17.72 4.82 11.16
C SER A 29 17.01 3.46 11.23
N LEU A 30 16.45 3.09 12.38
CA LEU A 30 15.80 1.81 12.64
C LEU A 30 14.29 1.96 12.77
N ASN A 31 13.59 1.54 11.72
CA ASN A 31 12.14 1.53 11.65
C ASN A 31 11.61 0.11 11.90
N THR A 32 10.32 -0.02 12.19
CA THR A 32 9.69 -1.32 12.47
C THR A 32 9.81 -2.35 11.34
N LYS A 33 9.87 -1.91 10.07
CA LYS A 33 10.15 -2.81 8.93
C LYS A 33 11.52 -3.49 9.03
N ASN A 34 12.54 -2.82 9.57
CA ASN A 34 13.89 -3.37 9.72
C ASN A 34 13.88 -4.47 10.80
N VAL A 35 13.18 -4.24 11.91
CA VAL A 35 12.99 -5.23 12.98
C VAL A 35 12.26 -6.47 12.47
N LEU A 36 11.19 -6.28 11.70
CA LEU A 36 10.44 -7.38 11.10
C LEU A 36 11.26 -8.14 10.05
N ALA A 37 12.13 -7.45 9.31
CA ALA A 37 13.05 -8.08 8.37
C ALA A 37 14.06 -8.97 9.08
N LEU A 38 14.65 -8.51 10.19
CA LEU A 38 15.55 -9.34 11.02
C LEU A 38 14.84 -10.59 11.53
N ALA A 39 13.63 -10.45 12.09
CA ALA A 39 12.81 -11.60 12.48
C ALA A 39 12.55 -12.55 11.29
N GLY A 40 12.35 -12.01 10.10
CA GLY A 40 12.08 -12.76 8.88
C GLY A 40 13.26 -13.60 8.45
N ILE A 41 14.47 -13.06 8.57
CA ILE A 41 15.71 -13.80 8.33
C ILE A 41 15.82 -14.99 9.30
N PHE A 42 15.54 -14.79 10.59
CA PHE A 42 15.59 -15.88 11.56
C PHE A 42 14.56 -16.98 11.27
N PHE A 43 13.31 -16.61 10.95
CA PHE A 43 12.29 -17.59 10.58
C PHE A 43 12.67 -18.35 9.31
N LEU A 44 13.23 -17.64 8.34
CA LEU A 44 13.65 -18.23 7.07
C LEU A 44 14.77 -19.25 7.29
N LEU A 45 15.80 -18.88 8.05
CA LEU A 45 16.91 -19.77 8.39
C LEU A 45 16.40 -21.02 9.11
N TYR A 46 15.51 -20.84 10.09
CA TYR A 46 14.88 -21.96 10.80
C TYR A 46 14.12 -22.90 9.87
N ASP A 47 13.30 -22.36 8.97
CA ASP A 47 12.54 -23.16 7.99
C ASP A 47 13.46 -23.86 6.99
N CYS A 48 14.54 -23.21 6.54
CA CYS A 48 15.55 -23.81 5.66
C CYS A 48 16.29 -24.97 6.34
N ILE A 49 16.71 -24.81 7.60
CA ILE A 49 17.35 -25.87 8.39
C ILE A 49 16.41 -27.06 8.54
N LYS A 50 15.13 -26.80 8.85
CA LYS A 50 14.12 -27.85 9.01
C LYS A 50 13.80 -28.55 7.69
N ALA A 51 13.77 -27.81 6.59
CA ALA A 51 13.49 -28.34 5.25
C ALA A 51 14.69 -29.06 4.62
N LYS A 52 15.91 -28.85 5.12
CA LYS A 52 17.19 -29.35 4.56
C LYS A 52 17.46 -28.96 3.09
N HIS A 53 16.73 -27.98 2.57
CA HIS A 53 16.95 -27.45 1.22
C HIS A 53 16.44 -26.00 1.14
N VAL A 54 17.10 -25.19 0.32
CA VAL A 54 16.70 -23.82 0.02
C VAL A 54 15.97 -23.83 -1.32
N LYS A 55 14.74 -23.31 -1.37
CA LYS A 55 13.98 -23.11 -2.60
C LYS A 55 13.75 -21.62 -2.82
N ILE A 56 14.37 -21.08 -3.87
CA ILE A 56 14.09 -19.73 -4.36
C ILE A 56 13.37 -19.91 -5.70
N SER A 57 12.22 -19.26 -5.86
CA SER A 57 11.49 -19.32 -7.14
C SER A 57 12.26 -18.51 -8.20
N LEU A 58 12.28 -19.00 -9.44
CA LEU A 58 12.93 -18.28 -10.55
C LEU A 58 12.34 -16.88 -10.75
N ASN A 59 11.05 -16.74 -10.47
CA ASN A 59 10.33 -15.47 -10.53
C ASN A 59 10.82 -14.47 -9.47
N LEU A 60 11.06 -14.94 -8.23
CA LEU A 60 11.67 -14.10 -7.20
C LEU A 60 13.11 -13.73 -7.58
N LEU A 61 13.87 -14.66 -8.16
CA LEU A 61 15.23 -14.40 -8.62
C LEU A 61 15.28 -13.32 -9.71
N GLY A 62 14.33 -13.32 -10.66
CA GLY A 62 14.24 -12.25 -11.66
C GLY A 62 13.90 -10.89 -11.05
N SER A 63 13.05 -10.86 -10.02
CA SER A 63 12.73 -9.62 -9.29
C SER A 63 13.95 -9.09 -8.53
N ILE A 64 14.70 -9.98 -7.87
CA ILE A 64 16.00 -9.67 -7.25
C ILE A 64 16.98 -9.13 -8.30
N GLY A 65 17.07 -9.78 -9.46
CA GLY A 65 17.96 -9.37 -10.55
C GLY A 65 17.67 -7.95 -11.02
N LEU A 66 16.41 -7.61 -11.27
CA LEU A 66 15.99 -6.26 -11.66
C LEU A 66 16.29 -5.23 -10.56
N ALA A 67 16.04 -5.56 -9.29
CA ALA A 67 16.35 -4.67 -8.16
C ALA A 67 17.86 -4.41 -8.02
N VAL A 68 18.70 -5.43 -8.24
CA VAL A 68 20.16 -5.31 -8.24
C VAL A 68 20.65 -4.49 -9.42
N VAL A 69 20.16 -4.76 -10.64
CA VAL A 69 20.52 -3.98 -11.84
C VAL A 69 20.14 -2.50 -11.66
N PHE A 70 18.94 -2.22 -11.17
CA PHE A 70 18.52 -0.86 -10.87
C PHE A 70 19.44 -0.18 -9.84
N SER A 71 19.78 -0.88 -8.76
CA SER A 71 20.71 -0.39 -7.74
C SER A 71 22.09 -0.07 -8.31
N LEU A 72 22.61 -0.92 -9.20
CA LEU A 72 23.90 -0.73 -9.87
C LEU A 72 23.88 0.48 -10.81
N ILE A 73 22.80 0.70 -11.56
CA ILE A 73 22.64 1.90 -12.40
C ILE A 73 22.65 3.17 -11.54
N CYS A 74 21.93 3.15 -10.42
CA CYS A 74 21.92 4.26 -9.48
C CYS A 74 23.31 4.51 -8.87
N LEU A 75 24.03 3.45 -8.48
CA LEU A 75 25.39 3.55 -7.96
C LEU A 75 26.35 4.12 -9.01
N TYR A 76 26.22 3.69 -10.26
CA TYR A 76 26.99 4.26 -11.37
C TYR A 76 26.69 5.74 -11.59
N ALA A 77 25.42 6.15 -11.53
CA ALA A 77 25.03 7.56 -11.65
C ALA A 77 25.66 8.43 -10.56
N ILE A 78 25.71 7.94 -9.32
CA ILE A 78 26.34 8.65 -8.19
C ILE A 78 27.86 8.75 -8.37
N ASP A 79 28.52 7.63 -8.65
CA ASP A 79 29.99 7.58 -8.80
C ASP A 79 30.46 8.46 -9.97
N TYR A 80 29.78 8.35 -11.12
CA TYR A 80 30.11 9.12 -12.31
C TYR A 80 29.88 10.64 -12.11
N ASN A 81 28.84 11.02 -11.36
CA ASN A 81 28.56 12.43 -11.05
C ASN A 81 29.26 12.93 -9.78
N ARG A 82 30.01 12.07 -9.08
CA ARG A 82 30.68 12.37 -7.81
C ARG A 82 29.73 12.93 -6.75
N THR A 83 28.53 12.38 -6.67
CA THR A 83 27.55 12.70 -5.61
C THR A 83 27.65 11.68 -4.49
N VAL A 84 26.93 11.90 -3.37
CA VAL A 84 26.98 11.03 -2.18
C VAL A 84 25.58 10.59 -1.72
N ASP A 85 24.62 10.56 -2.65
CA ASP A 85 23.22 10.26 -2.36
C ASP A 85 22.88 8.79 -2.62
N TYR A 86 22.87 7.97 -1.57
CA TYR A 86 22.63 6.53 -1.69
C TYR A 86 21.15 6.10 -1.61
N ALA A 87 20.20 7.03 -1.73
CA ALA A 87 18.77 6.78 -1.48
C ALA A 87 18.23 5.54 -2.23
N TYR A 88 18.56 5.41 -3.52
CA TYR A 88 18.17 4.25 -4.35
C TYR A 88 19.37 3.39 -4.82
N ALA A 89 20.61 3.80 -4.55
CA ALA A 89 21.77 2.92 -4.78
C ALA A 89 21.72 1.67 -3.90
N ASN A 90 21.13 1.78 -2.70
CA ASN A 90 20.90 0.67 -1.81
C ASN A 90 19.48 0.06 -1.97
N TYR A 91 18.86 0.21 -3.15
CA TYR A 91 17.50 -0.29 -3.37
C TYR A 91 17.39 -1.81 -3.14
N TYR A 92 18.41 -2.60 -3.48
CA TYR A 92 18.48 -4.03 -3.17
C TYR A 92 18.36 -4.34 -1.67
N VAL A 93 18.86 -3.46 -0.78
CA VAL A 93 18.70 -3.58 0.67
C VAL A 93 17.25 -3.31 1.05
N SER A 94 16.66 -2.24 0.52
CA SER A 94 15.24 -1.91 0.74
C SER A 94 14.32 -3.04 0.26
N PHE A 95 14.60 -3.61 -0.91
CA PHE A 95 13.93 -4.79 -1.45
C PHE A 95 14.00 -5.96 -0.46
N ALA A 96 15.21 -6.28 0.04
CA ALA A 96 15.42 -7.38 0.97
C ALA A 96 14.66 -7.17 2.29
N VAL A 97 14.70 -5.94 2.83
CA VAL A 97 13.96 -5.56 4.04
C VAL A 97 12.46 -5.80 3.87
N TRP A 98 11.87 -5.34 2.76
CA TRP A 98 10.46 -5.57 2.46
C TRP A 98 10.14 -7.06 2.29
N MET A 99 10.99 -7.81 1.58
CA MET A 99 10.83 -9.25 1.38
C MET A 99 10.86 -10.04 2.69
N PHE A 100 11.85 -9.81 3.55
CA PHE A 100 11.95 -10.53 4.82
C PHE A 100 10.87 -10.06 5.82
N GLY A 101 10.51 -8.78 5.82
CA GLY A 101 9.39 -8.28 6.60
C GLY A 101 8.07 -8.95 6.19
N ALA A 102 7.82 -9.08 4.89
CA ALA A 102 6.64 -9.78 4.36
C ALA A 102 6.62 -11.26 4.77
N TYR A 103 7.79 -11.90 4.77
CA TYR A 103 7.93 -13.29 5.19
C TYR A 103 7.57 -13.48 6.67
N THR A 104 7.97 -12.56 7.56
CA THR A 104 7.55 -12.54 8.98
C THR A 104 6.04 -12.45 9.10
N VAL A 105 5.42 -11.49 8.41
CA VAL A 105 3.97 -11.28 8.43
C VAL A 105 3.23 -12.54 7.97
N CYS A 106 3.63 -13.10 6.83
CA CYS A 106 2.98 -14.29 6.27
C CYS A 106 3.19 -15.52 7.17
N THR A 107 4.35 -15.66 7.80
CA THR A 107 4.63 -16.74 8.75
C THR A 107 3.78 -16.61 10.01
N ALA A 108 3.60 -15.40 10.55
CA ALA A 108 2.70 -15.14 11.66
C ALA A 108 1.24 -15.47 11.31
N ILE A 109 0.78 -15.07 10.10
CA ILE A 109 -0.56 -15.44 9.60
C ILE A 109 -0.72 -16.96 9.49
N ARG A 110 0.30 -17.67 8.96
CA ARG A 110 0.30 -19.14 8.89
C ARG A 110 0.25 -19.79 10.26
N TYR A 111 0.95 -19.24 11.25
CA TYR A 111 0.95 -19.78 12.61
C TYR A 111 -0.45 -19.69 13.25
N VAL A 112 -1.12 -18.55 13.09
CA VAL A 112 -2.45 -18.33 13.69
C VAL A 112 -3.57 -19.04 12.93
N HIS A 113 -3.54 -19.02 11.59
CA HIS A 113 -4.66 -19.47 10.78
C HIS A 113 -4.40 -20.74 9.94
N GLY A 114 -3.17 -21.24 9.92
CA GLY A 114 -2.74 -22.43 9.17
C GLY A 114 -2.32 -22.18 7.72
N THR A 115 -2.74 -21.07 7.10
CA THR A 115 -2.36 -20.67 5.73
C THR A 115 -2.36 -19.14 5.58
N ALA A 116 -1.47 -18.59 4.77
CA ALA A 116 -1.48 -17.20 4.37
C ALA A 116 -1.97 -17.12 2.91
N ASN A 117 -3.25 -16.85 2.69
CA ASN A 117 -3.82 -16.72 1.34
C ASN A 117 -4.25 -15.27 1.05
N PHE A 118 -4.55 -14.96 -0.22
CA PHE A 118 -4.98 -13.63 -0.65
C PHE A 118 -6.10 -13.07 0.23
N LYS A 119 -7.16 -13.86 0.47
CA LYS A 119 -8.29 -13.48 1.34
C LYS A 119 -7.83 -12.98 2.71
N ARG A 120 -6.95 -13.72 3.39
CA ARG A 120 -6.50 -13.38 4.75
C ARG A 120 -5.66 -12.12 4.77
N ILE A 121 -4.71 -11.98 3.84
CA ILE A 121 -3.89 -10.77 3.75
C ILE A 121 -4.77 -9.56 3.46
N THR A 122 -5.70 -9.65 2.50
CA THR A 122 -6.62 -8.54 2.20
C THR A 122 -7.44 -8.15 3.43
N LEU A 123 -8.01 -9.12 4.17
CA LEU A 123 -8.77 -8.82 5.38
C LEU A 123 -7.94 -8.12 6.46
N TYR A 124 -6.68 -8.55 6.67
CA TYR A 124 -5.79 -7.91 7.62
C TYR A 124 -5.37 -6.50 7.18
N LEU A 125 -5.02 -6.31 5.90
CA LEU A 125 -4.69 -4.99 5.36
C LEU A 125 -5.89 -4.04 5.42
N THR A 126 -7.10 -4.52 5.11
CA THR A 126 -8.34 -3.74 5.27
C THR A 126 -8.55 -3.34 6.72
N ALA A 127 -8.39 -4.28 7.67
CA ALA A 127 -8.53 -3.98 9.09
C ALA A 127 -7.48 -2.95 9.56
N VAL A 128 -6.23 -3.07 9.10
CA VAL A 128 -5.17 -2.08 9.38
C VAL A 128 -5.53 -0.72 8.80
N CYS A 129 -5.90 -0.63 7.53
CA CYS A 129 -6.25 0.65 6.91
C CYS A 129 -7.46 1.31 7.57
N PHE A 130 -8.47 0.53 7.94
CA PHE A 130 -9.61 1.03 8.70
C PHE A 130 -9.18 1.53 10.09
N ALA A 131 -8.37 0.75 10.81
CA ALA A 131 -7.86 1.16 12.12
C ALA A 131 -7.01 2.44 12.05
N GLN A 132 -6.23 2.61 10.98
CA GLN A 132 -5.44 3.82 10.74
C GLN A 132 -6.32 5.05 10.46
N CYS A 133 -7.42 4.89 9.73
CA CYS A 133 -8.40 5.96 9.53
C CYS A 133 -9.07 6.36 10.86
N VAL A 134 -9.45 5.38 11.69
CA VAL A 134 -10.01 5.65 13.02
C VAL A 134 -8.96 6.33 13.92
N ALA A 135 -7.72 5.85 13.91
CA ALA A 135 -6.63 6.44 14.68
C ALA A 135 -6.36 7.89 14.27
N ALA A 136 -6.37 8.20 12.97
CA ALA A 136 -6.19 9.58 12.49
C ALA A 136 -7.28 10.52 13.03
N MET A 137 -8.55 10.11 13.00
CA MET A 137 -9.65 10.90 13.58
C MET A 137 -9.53 11.06 15.11
N LEU A 138 -9.00 10.05 15.81
CA LEU A 138 -8.81 10.13 17.27
C LEU A 138 -7.65 11.03 17.66
N ILE A 139 -6.55 11.00 16.90
CA ILE A 139 -5.39 11.87 17.09
C ILE A 139 -5.82 13.33 16.90
N ASP A 140 -6.52 13.62 15.80
CA ASP A 140 -7.04 14.95 15.47
C ASP A 140 -7.97 15.53 16.55
N ARG A 141 -8.85 14.69 17.11
CA ARG A 141 -9.91 15.16 18.03
C ARG A 141 -9.52 15.15 19.49
N ILE A 142 -8.55 14.34 19.89
CA ILE A 142 -8.21 14.12 21.30
C ILE A 142 -6.72 14.46 21.51
N PRO A 143 -6.42 15.66 22.05
CA PRO A 143 -5.03 16.08 22.29
C PRO A 143 -4.22 15.09 23.16
N ALA A 144 -4.88 14.40 24.09
CA ALA A 144 -4.23 13.37 24.91
C ALA A 144 -3.78 12.15 24.09
N VAL A 145 -4.52 11.78 23.03
CA VAL A 145 -4.15 10.69 22.13
C VAL A 145 -3.00 11.12 21.22
N GLN A 146 -3.06 12.35 20.70
CA GLN A 146 -1.96 12.95 19.93
C GLN A 146 -0.66 12.95 20.74
N ALA A 147 -0.66 13.56 21.93
CA ALA A 147 0.53 13.62 22.79
C ALA A 147 1.09 12.24 23.14
N LEU A 148 0.22 11.24 23.33
CA LEU A 148 0.65 9.86 23.56
C LEU A 148 1.33 9.27 22.32
N VAL A 149 0.73 9.40 21.15
CA VAL A 149 1.31 8.89 19.89
C VAL A 149 2.64 9.57 19.61
N ASP A 150 2.71 10.88 19.81
CA ASP A 150 3.90 11.68 19.49
C ASP A 150 5.06 11.43 20.46
N SER A 151 4.79 10.98 21.69
CA SER A 151 5.84 10.55 22.62
C SER A 151 6.56 9.26 22.22
N TYR A 152 5.88 8.35 21.50
CA TYR A 152 6.42 7.02 21.16
C TYR A 152 6.79 6.85 19.68
N VAL A 153 6.11 7.59 18.80
CA VAL A 153 6.24 7.47 17.35
C VAL A 153 6.99 8.68 16.83
N ASN A 154 8.15 8.46 16.22
CA ASN A 154 8.86 9.50 15.48
C ASN A 154 8.58 9.32 13.98
N GLN A 155 7.80 10.26 13.42
CA GLN A 155 7.37 10.22 12.03
C GLN A 155 7.33 11.60 11.34
N GLY A 156 8.00 12.61 11.92
CA GLY A 156 8.03 13.98 11.39
C GLY A 156 6.79 14.81 11.73
N GLN A 157 6.31 14.71 12.97
CA GLN A 157 5.08 15.40 13.42
C GLN A 157 5.11 16.92 13.25
N GLU A 158 6.27 17.55 13.43
CA GLU A 158 6.44 19.00 13.29
C GLU A 158 5.94 19.51 11.92
N PHE A 159 6.21 18.75 10.85
CA PHE A 159 5.73 19.10 9.51
C PHE A 159 4.22 18.87 9.33
N PHE A 160 3.63 17.89 10.01
CA PHE A 160 2.19 17.63 9.90
C PHE A 160 1.35 18.65 10.66
N GLU A 161 1.86 19.09 11.81
CA GLU A 161 1.26 20.15 12.62
C GLU A 161 1.37 21.51 11.91
N GLU A 162 2.51 21.80 11.27
CA GLU A 162 2.68 23.03 10.49
C GLU A 162 1.74 23.13 9.28
N VAL A 163 1.45 22.00 8.64
CA VAL A 163 0.63 21.94 7.41
C VAL A 163 -0.84 21.63 7.71
N ASP A 164 -1.23 21.51 8.98
CA ASP A 164 -2.59 21.18 9.45
C ASP A 164 -3.18 19.96 8.71
N ARG A 165 -2.41 18.86 8.70
CA ARG A 165 -2.77 17.64 7.97
C ARG A 165 -3.01 16.45 8.89
N LEU A 166 -4.13 15.78 8.65
CA LEU A 166 -4.46 14.50 9.30
C LEU A 166 -3.37 13.44 9.04
N TYR A 167 -2.93 12.79 10.12
CA TYR A 167 -1.99 11.67 10.07
C TYR A 167 -2.43 10.54 11.01
N GLY A 168 -2.09 9.30 10.61
CA GLY A 168 -2.25 8.10 11.43
C GLY A 168 -0.93 7.65 12.06
N ILE A 169 -0.90 6.43 12.59
CA ILE A 169 0.29 5.81 13.18
C ILE A 169 1.11 5.17 12.04
N GLY A 170 2.09 5.90 11.51
CA GLY A 170 2.92 5.50 10.36
C GLY A 170 2.25 5.71 8.99
N ALA A 171 1.06 6.30 8.98
CA ALA A 171 0.24 6.54 7.79
C ALA A 171 0.04 8.05 7.59
N ALA A 172 0.92 8.67 6.80
CA ALA A 172 0.82 10.09 6.46
C ALA A 172 1.11 10.35 4.98
N LEU A 173 0.61 11.50 4.50
CA LEU A 173 0.87 12.05 3.16
C LEU A 173 0.57 11.06 2.01
N ASP A 174 1.15 11.31 0.85
CA ASP A 174 0.89 10.53 -0.35
C ASP A 174 1.29 9.05 -0.21
N THR A 175 2.28 8.72 0.64
CA THR A 175 2.66 7.31 0.90
C THR A 175 1.53 6.50 1.52
N ALA A 176 0.71 7.12 2.40
CA ALA A 176 -0.46 6.47 2.95
C ALA A 176 -1.57 6.33 1.91
N GLY A 177 -1.79 7.37 1.10
CA GLY A 177 -2.79 7.33 0.03
C GLY A 177 -2.50 6.27 -1.05
N VAL A 178 -1.23 6.05 -1.41
CA VAL A 178 -0.82 4.94 -2.29
C VAL A 178 -1.23 3.60 -1.69
N ARG A 179 -0.93 3.39 -0.40
CA ARG A 179 -1.23 2.14 0.31
C ARG A 179 -2.73 1.90 0.46
N PHE A 180 -3.49 2.92 0.85
CA PHE A 180 -4.96 2.86 0.85
C PHE A 180 -5.50 2.50 -0.53
N SER A 181 -4.94 3.09 -1.59
CA SER A 181 -5.37 2.81 -2.97
C SER A 181 -5.20 1.35 -3.37
N LEU A 182 -4.06 0.75 -3.04
CA LEU A 182 -3.83 -0.67 -3.31
C LEU A 182 -4.82 -1.56 -2.55
N VAL A 183 -5.10 -1.23 -1.28
CA VAL A 183 -6.05 -2.00 -0.45
C VAL A 183 -7.48 -1.86 -0.96
N LEU A 184 -7.92 -0.69 -1.43
CA LEU A 184 -9.23 -0.51 -2.06
C LEU A 184 -9.42 -1.43 -3.27
N VAL A 185 -8.41 -1.53 -4.14
CA VAL A 185 -8.43 -2.46 -5.28
C VAL A 185 -8.41 -3.91 -4.81
N MET A 186 -7.66 -4.26 -3.75
CA MET A 186 -7.69 -5.61 -3.17
C MET A 186 -9.05 -5.99 -2.59
N ILE A 187 -9.76 -5.06 -1.95
CA ILE A 187 -11.13 -5.26 -1.45
C ILE A 187 -12.08 -5.53 -2.62
N ALA A 188 -12.02 -4.71 -3.67
CA ALA A 188 -12.83 -4.90 -4.88
C ALA A 188 -12.56 -6.27 -5.53
N ALA A 189 -11.27 -6.64 -5.68
CA ALA A 189 -10.87 -7.94 -6.19
C ALA A 189 -11.38 -9.10 -5.32
N LEU A 190 -11.39 -8.95 -3.99
CA LEU A 190 -11.89 -9.96 -3.08
C LEU A 190 -13.42 -10.14 -3.19
N LEU A 191 -14.18 -9.04 -3.25
CA LEU A 191 -15.64 -9.04 -3.34
C LEU A 191 -16.16 -9.65 -4.66
N VAL A 192 -15.47 -9.41 -5.78
CA VAL A 192 -15.85 -9.97 -7.09
C VAL A 192 -15.55 -11.46 -7.13
N ASN A 193 -14.35 -11.83 -6.71
CA ASN A 193 -13.81 -13.15 -6.97
C ASN A 193 -14.26 -14.17 -5.93
N ASP A 194 -14.29 -13.85 -4.63
CA ASP A 194 -14.59 -14.82 -3.56
C ASP A 194 -16.10 -15.02 -3.35
N THR A 195 -16.59 -16.19 -3.78
CA THR A 195 -18.01 -16.56 -3.68
C THR A 195 -18.50 -16.69 -2.25
N LYS A 196 -17.66 -17.15 -1.31
CA LYS A 196 -18.04 -17.35 0.10
C LYS A 196 -18.21 -16.03 0.84
N ILE A 197 -17.41 -15.03 0.46
CA ILE A 197 -17.56 -13.68 1.00
C ILE A 197 -18.81 -13.04 0.40
N ARG A 198 -18.96 -13.10 -0.93
CA ARG A 198 -20.09 -12.47 -1.62
C ARG A 198 -21.45 -13.03 -1.19
N SER A 199 -21.54 -14.32 -0.87
CA SER A 199 -22.80 -14.92 -0.43
C SER A 199 -23.23 -14.48 0.97
N ASN A 200 -22.31 -13.98 1.78
CA ASN A 200 -22.59 -13.57 3.15
C ASN A 200 -22.70 -12.03 3.24
N ALA A 201 -23.93 -11.54 3.38
CA ALA A 201 -24.25 -10.12 3.44
C ALA A 201 -23.48 -9.38 4.55
N TRP A 202 -23.22 -10.04 5.69
CA TRP A 202 -22.46 -9.44 6.79
C TRP A 202 -21.00 -9.17 6.42
N TYR A 203 -20.32 -10.13 5.79
CA TYR A 203 -18.93 -9.92 5.35
C TYR A 203 -18.83 -8.87 4.25
N VAL A 204 -19.80 -8.85 3.33
CA VAL A 204 -19.90 -7.80 2.31
C VAL A 204 -20.10 -6.44 2.97
N ALA A 205 -21.00 -6.33 3.94
CA ALA A 205 -21.28 -5.09 4.63
C ALA A 205 -20.05 -4.56 5.38
N LEU A 206 -19.34 -5.41 6.13
CA LEU A 206 -18.11 -5.01 6.84
C LEU A 206 -17.00 -4.55 5.88
N LEU A 207 -16.79 -5.26 4.77
CA LEU A 207 -15.79 -4.88 3.77
C LEU A 207 -16.14 -3.56 3.08
N LEU A 208 -17.42 -3.32 2.80
CA LEU A 208 -17.88 -2.08 2.18
C LEU A 208 -17.86 -0.91 3.15
N LEU A 209 -18.20 -1.13 4.42
CA LEU A 209 -18.03 -0.13 5.47
C LEU A 209 -16.56 0.29 5.55
N ALA A 210 -15.63 -0.66 5.58
CA ALA A 210 -14.20 -0.35 5.57
C ALA A 210 -13.78 0.34 4.27
N PHE A 211 -14.28 -0.11 3.11
CA PHE A 211 -13.99 0.49 1.80
C PHE A 211 -14.38 1.97 1.74
N PHE A 212 -15.59 2.31 2.16
CA PHE A 212 -16.06 3.70 2.16
C PHE A 212 -15.38 4.54 3.24
N THR A 213 -15.10 3.97 4.42
CA THR A 213 -14.35 4.67 5.48
C THR A 213 -12.94 5.01 5.00
N ILE A 214 -12.22 4.05 4.40
CA ILE A 214 -10.89 4.26 3.83
C ILE A 214 -10.95 5.28 2.69
N THR A 215 -11.99 5.23 1.86
CA THR A 215 -12.17 6.21 0.78
C THR A 215 -12.36 7.62 1.35
N LEU A 216 -13.22 7.79 2.34
CA LEU A 216 -13.55 9.10 2.87
C LEU A 216 -12.41 9.68 3.71
N ILE A 217 -12.05 8.99 4.80
CA ILE A 217 -11.05 9.47 5.76
C ILE A 217 -9.65 9.37 5.15
N GLY A 218 -9.38 8.33 4.35
CA GLY A 218 -8.10 8.23 3.63
C GLY A 218 -7.91 9.34 2.61
N ASN A 219 -8.98 9.85 1.98
CA ASN A 219 -8.90 11.02 1.10
C ASN A 219 -8.68 12.33 1.88
N MET A 220 -9.18 12.43 3.11
CA MET A 220 -8.88 13.54 4.03
C MET A 220 -7.40 13.54 4.45
N MET A 221 -6.80 12.36 4.69
CA MET A 221 -5.35 12.25 4.95
C MET A 221 -4.50 12.51 3.69
N ALA A 222 -4.87 11.90 2.57
CA ALA A 222 -4.10 11.93 1.34
C ALA A 222 -4.99 11.81 0.10
N ARG A 223 -5.03 12.88 -0.71
CA ARG A 223 -5.85 12.97 -1.92
C ARG A 223 -5.58 11.89 -2.98
N THR A 224 -4.42 11.25 -2.92
CA THR A 224 -4.08 10.11 -3.79
C THR A 224 -4.97 8.88 -3.53
N THR A 225 -5.61 8.78 -2.36
CA THR A 225 -6.58 7.71 -2.05
C THR A 225 -7.77 7.70 -3.04
N PHE A 226 -8.19 8.86 -3.54
CA PHE A 226 -9.27 8.97 -4.51
C PHE A 226 -8.95 8.26 -5.84
N LEU A 227 -7.66 8.22 -6.24
CA LEU A 227 -7.23 7.44 -7.40
C LEU A 227 -7.52 5.95 -7.18
N GLY A 228 -7.19 5.42 -6.01
CA GLY A 228 -7.49 4.04 -5.64
C GLY A 228 -8.97 3.72 -5.63
N PHE A 229 -9.80 4.64 -5.12
CA PHE A 229 -11.26 4.51 -5.18
C PHE A 229 -11.76 4.44 -6.63
N GLY A 230 -11.31 5.35 -7.49
CA GLY A 230 -11.66 5.34 -8.92
C GLY A 230 -11.23 4.03 -9.62
N MET A 231 -10.00 3.57 -9.35
CA MET A 231 -9.50 2.30 -9.91
C MET A 231 -10.25 1.08 -9.37
N ALA A 232 -10.66 1.09 -8.10
CA ALA A 232 -11.47 0.03 -7.52
C ALA A 232 -12.89 0.00 -8.13
N LEU A 233 -13.51 1.16 -8.37
CA LEU A 233 -14.79 1.23 -9.09
C LEU A 233 -14.66 0.76 -10.54
N ALA A 234 -13.60 1.17 -11.25
CA ALA A 234 -13.32 0.70 -12.60
C ALA A 234 -13.11 -0.82 -12.63
N TYR A 235 -12.38 -1.37 -11.65
CA TYR A 235 -12.25 -2.81 -11.46
C TYR A 235 -13.61 -3.49 -11.29
N LEU A 236 -14.47 -2.98 -10.40
CA LEU A 236 -15.81 -3.52 -10.19
C LEU A 236 -16.62 -3.48 -11.49
N ALA A 237 -16.64 -2.34 -12.17
CA ALA A 237 -17.41 -2.14 -13.41
C ALA A 237 -17.00 -3.12 -14.53
N ILE A 238 -15.69 -3.32 -14.71
CA ILE A 238 -15.14 -4.25 -15.70
C ILE A 238 -15.40 -5.70 -15.29
N ALA A 239 -15.09 -6.05 -14.04
CA ALA A 239 -15.10 -7.44 -13.59
C ALA A 239 -16.51 -8.01 -13.37
N THR A 240 -17.52 -7.16 -13.13
CA THR A 240 -18.93 -7.58 -13.02
C THR A 240 -19.73 -7.36 -14.31
N ASP A 241 -19.10 -6.88 -15.40
CA ASP A 241 -19.77 -6.42 -16.62
C ASP A 241 -20.82 -5.30 -16.38
N ALA A 242 -20.75 -4.60 -15.25
CA ALA A 242 -21.74 -3.57 -14.89
C ALA A 242 -21.69 -2.35 -15.84
N TRP A 243 -20.56 -2.13 -16.54
CA TRP A 243 -20.46 -1.12 -17.60
C TRP A 243 -21.47 -1.33 -18.73
N LYS A 244 -21.90 -2.59 -18.97
CA LYS A 244 -22.91 -2.93 -19.99
C LYS A 244 -24.34 -2.75 -19.48
N LEU A 245 -24.52 -2.22 -18.26
CA LEU A 245 -25.80 -2.13 -17.54
C LEU A 245 -26.51 -3.48 -17.32
N VAL A 246 -25.83 -4.60 -17.56
CA VAL A 246 -26.33 -5.95 -17.33
C VAL A 246 -25.69 -6.49 -16.04
N ILE A 247 -26.39 -6.35 -14.92
CA ILE A 247 -25.95 -6.92 -13.65
C ILE A 247 -26.38 -8.39 -13.61
N ARG A 248 -25.40 -9.31 -13.66
CA ARG A 248 -25.69 -10.74 -13.46
C ARG A 248 -26.32 -10.96 -12.08
N GLU A 249 -27.34 -11.80 -11.98
CA GLU A 249 -28.08 -12.06 -10.72
C GLU A 249 -27.17 -12.39 -9.53
N ARG A 250 -26.05 -13.08 -9.78
CA ARG A 250 -25.03 -13.41 -8.77
C ARG A 250 -24.42 -12.21 -8.04
N PHE A 251 -24.53 -11.00 -8.59
CA PHE A 251 -24.01 -9.75 -8.01
C PHE A 251 -25.11 -8.83 -7.47
N PHE A 252 -26.39 -9.16 -7.66
CA PHE A 252 -27.50 -8.29 -7.27
C PHE A 252 -27.48 -7.95 -5.77
N LYS A 253 -27.37 -8.97 -4.90
CA LYS A 253 -27.27 -8.76 -3.44
C LYS A 253 -26.09 -7.88 -3.05
N PHE A 254 -24.95 -8.05 -3.74
CA PHE A 254 -23.76 -7.25 -3.50
C PHE A 254 -23.99 -5.77 -3.86
N PHE A 255 -24.53 -5.49 -5.05
CA PHE A 255 -24.83 -4.12 -5.49
C PHE A 255 -25.90 -3.45 -4.63
N LEU A 256 -26.91 -4.20 -4.16
CA LEU A 256 -27.91 -3.68 -3.26
C LEU A 256 -27.29 -3.24 -1.92
N VAL A 257 -26.47 -4.09 -1.30
CA VAL A 257 -25.77 -3.73 -0.05
C VAL A 257 -24.79 -2.57 -0.28
N PHE A 258 -24.12 -2.54 -1.43
CA PHE A 258 -23.25 -1.42 -1.84
C PHE A 258 -24.00 -0.10 -1.88
N LEU A 259 -25.15 -0.05 -2.56
CA LEU A 259 -25.97 1.16 -2.65
C LEU A 259 -26.53 1.59 -1.29
N LEU A 260 -26.96 0.65 -0.46
CA LEU A 260 -27.46 0.96 0.89
C LEU A 260 -26.37 1.58 1.77
N ILE A 261 -25.17 0.99 1.80
CA ILE A 261 -24.06 1.51 2.61
C ILE A 261 -23.57 2.84 2.05
N LEU A 262 -23.52 2.99 0.72
CA LEU A 262 -23.18 4.26 0.08
C LEU A 262 -24.17 5.36 0.50
N ALA A 263 -25.47 5.09 0.39
CA ALA A 263 -26.51 6.05 0.78
C ALA A 263 -26.40 6.44 2.26
N LEU A 264 -26.21 5.45 3.15
CA LEU A 264 -26.00 5.70 4.57
C LEU A 264 -24.74 6.54 4.83
N GLY A 265 -23.63 6.22 4.17
CA GLY A 265 -22.37 6.96 4.28
C GLY A 265 -22.50 8.41 3.81
N ILE A 266 -23.24 8.66 2.72
CA ILE A 266 -23.55 10.01 2.25
C ILE A 266 -24.39 10.74 3.29
N SER A 267 -25.47 10.15 3.80
CA SER A 267 -26.32 10.77 4.82
C SER A 267 -25.55 11.17 6.08
N ILE A 268 -24.69 10.28 6.59
CA ILE A 268 -23.83 10.57 7.75
C ILE A 268 -22.84 11.69 7.43
N SER A 269 -22.20 11.64 6.25
CA SER A 269 -21.23 12.66 5.83
C SER A 269 -21.88 14.04 5.69
N VAL A 270 -23.09 14.11 5.14
CA VAL A 270 -23.85 15.38 5.02
C VAL A 270 -24.21 15.94 6.40
N TYR A 271 -24.66 15.08 7.32
CA TYR A 271 -24.95 15.49 8.69
C TYR A 271 -23.71 16.04 9.40
N LEU A 272 -22.59 15.31 9.34
CA LEU A 272 -21.32 15.74 9.96
C LEU A 272 -20.79 17.02 9.32
N TYR A 273 -20.90 17.17 7.99
CA TYR A 273 -20.48 18.37 7.28
C TYR A 273 -21.24 19.63 7.72
N GLN A 274 -22.48 19.50 8.19
CA GLN A 274 -23.29 20.63 8.68
C GLN A 274 -23.11 20.90 10.17
N THR A 275 -22.63 19.92 10.94
CA THR A 275 -22.62 19.98 12.42
C THR A 275 -21.22 20.13 13.01
N ASP A 276 -20.18 19.69 12.31
CA ASP A 276 -18.81 19.60 12.81
C ASP A 276 -17.85 20.42 11.91
N GLU A 277 -17.24 21.45 12.48
CA GLU A 277 -16.37 22.39 11.77
C GLU A 277 -15.06 21.75 11.29
N SER A 278 -14.43 20.90 12.10
CA SER A 278 -13.23 20.15 11.69
C SER A 278 -13.55 19.23 10.52
N PHE A 279 -14.67 18.51 10.59
CA PHE A 279 -15.11 17.63 9.50
C PHE A 279 -15.46 18.43 8.24
N TYR A 280 -16.04 19.62 8.37
CA TYR A 280 -16.28 20.53 7.26
C TYR A 280 -14.98 20.90 6.53
N HIS A 281 -13.95 21.34 7.26
CA HIS A 281 -12.65 21.69 6.68
C HIS A 281 -11.94 20.49 6.06
N ASN A 282 -11.91 19.36 6.76
CA ASN A 282 -11.32 18.11 6.26
C ASN A 282 -12.02 17.60 4.98
N MET A 283 -13.35 17.71 4.90
CA MET A 283 -14.10 17.34 3.69
C MET A 283 -13.80 18.28 2.52
N ARG A 284 -13.71 19.59 2.80
CA ARG A 284 -13.35 20.61 1.80
C ARG A 284 -11.95 20.36 1.24
N PHE A 285 -10.98 20.00 2.08
CA PHE A 285 -9.65 19.61 1.64
C PHE A 285 -9.67 18.31 0.81
N ALA A 286 -10.39 17.28 1.27
CA ALA A 286 -10.45 15.98 0.60
C ALA A 286 -11.03 16.09 -0.82
N PHE A 287 -12.09 16.88 -1.00
CA PHE A 287 -12.81 17.05 -2.26
C PHE A 287 -12.60 18.42 -2.90
N GLU A 288 -11.47 19.07 -2.61
CA GLU A 288 -11.16 20.45 -3.04
C GLU A 288 -11.41 20.66 -4.54
N GLY A 289 -11.01 19.69 -5.38
CA GLY A 289 -11.21 19.76 -6.83
C GLY A 289 -12.68 19.78 -7.25
N PHE A 290 -13.53 19.04 -6.54
CA PHE A 290 -14.97 19.05 -6.79
C PHE A 290 -15.61 20.36 -6.33
N PHE A 291 -15.26 20.86 -5.13
CA PHE A 291 -15.77 22.14 -4.63
C PHE A 291 -15.32 23.31 -5.50
N ASN A 292 -14.04 23.37 -5.87
CA ASN A 292 -13.53 24.41 -6.79
C ASN A 292 -14.22 24.33 -8.16
N TRP A 293 -14.49 23.13 -8.68
CA TRP A 293 -15.21 22.99 -9.96
C TRP A 293 -16.64 23.51 -9.88
N VAL A 294 -17.37 23.20 -8.80
CA VAL A 294 -18.76 23.65 -8.62
C VAL A 294 -18.84 25.15 -8.31
N GLU A 295 -17.93 25.67 -7.48
CA GLU A 295 -17.99 27.06 -6.98
C GLU A 295 -17.30 28.06 -7.91
N LYS A 296 -16.20 27.66 -8.55
CA LYS A 296 -15.35 28.53 -9.38
C LYS A 296 -15.38 28.17 -10.86
N GLY A 297 -15.99 27.04 -11.23
CA GLY A 297 -16.07 26.57 -12.63
C GLY A 297 -14.78 25.94 -13.17
N GLU A 298 -13.72 25.85 -12.37
CA GLU A 298 -12.42 25.30 -12.77
C GLU A 298 -12.02 24.13 -11.87
N TRP A 299 -11.59 23.02 -12.47
CA TRP A 299 -11.04 21.89 -11.72
C TRP A 299 -9.60 22.21 -11.27
N ARG A 300 -9.46 22.77 -10.06
CA ARG A 300 -8.16 23.09 -9.45
C ARG A 300 -8.06 22.55 -8.05
N THR A 301 -6.85 22.20 -7.65
CA THR A 301 -6.55 21.86 -6.26
C THR A 301 -5.20 22.45 -5.89
N ASP A 302 -4.98 22.79 -4.61
CA ASP A 302 -3.69 23.32 -4.16
C ASP A 302 -2.51 22.39 -4.51
N SER A 303 -2.75 21.08 -4.53
CA SER A 303 -1.73 20.11 -4.95
C SER A 303 -1.54 20.03 -6.46
N THR A 304 -2.57 20.33 -7.26
CA THR A 304 -2.51 20.31 -8.72
C THR A 304 -1.89 21.60 -9.26
N ASP A 305 -2.20 22.74 -8.64
CA ASP A 305 -1.71 24.05 -9.05
C ASP A 305 -0.21 24.21 -8.73
N LYS A 306 0.24 23.79 -7.55
CA LYS A 306 1.68 23.73 -7.23
C LYS A 306 2.44 22.83 -8.20
N LEU A 307 1.86 21.67 -8.52
CA LEU A 307 2.49 20.68 -9.39
C LEU A 307 2.62 21.17 -10.83
N ASN A 308 1.58 21.82 -11.37
CA ASN A 308 1.56 22.33 -12.74
C ASN A 308 2.38 23.60 -12.95
N ARG A 309 2.55 24.45 -11.92
CA ARG A 309 3.25 25.74 -12.06
C ARG A 309 4.75 25.65 -11.86
N GLU A 310 5.22 24.82 -10.92
CA GLU A 310 6.60 24.95 -10.40
C GLU A 310 7.37 23.63 -10.34
N MET A 311 6.72 22.46 -10.49
CA MET A 311 7.36 21.18 -10.16
C MET A 311 7.72 20.30 -11.38
N TRP A 312 7.36 20.68 -12.60
CA TRP A 312 7.79 19.96 -13.82
C TRP A 312 9.22 20.34 -14.21
N ILE A 313 10.17 19.74 -13.50
CA ILE A 313 11.59 20.01 -13.69
C ILE A 313 12.22 18.79 -14.37
N TRP A 314 12.79 19.03 -15.54
CA TRP A 314 13.42 18.00 -16.36
C TRP A 314 14.93 18.23 -16.43
N PRO A 315 15.73 17.18 -16.72
CA PRO A 315 17.15 17.36 -16.96
C PRO A 315 17.41 18.33 -18.12
N GLU A 316 18.43 19.18 -17.98
CA GLU A 316 18.78 20.18 -19.01
C GLU A 316 19.72 19.59 -20.07
N ASP A 317 20.59 18.66 -19.67
CA ASP A 317 21.64 18.09 -20.51
C ASP A 317 21.40 16.61 -20.86
N THR A 318 21.89 16.20 -22.03
CA THR A 318 21.73 14.83 -22.55
C THR A 318 22.31 13.78 -21.61
N LYS A 319 23.39 14.11 -20.89
CA LYS A 319 24.02 13.20 -19.92
C LYS A 319 23.06 12.93 -18.76
N SER A 320 22.49 13.97 -18.16
CA SER A 320 21.52 13.83 -17.07
C SER A 320 20.24 13.11 -17.52
N TRP A 321 19.82 13.26 -18.78
CA TRP A 321 18.72 12.46 -19.34
C TRP A 321 19.02 10.96 -19.39
N ILE A 322 20.26 10.56 -19.69
CA ILE A 322 20.62 9.15 -19.88
C ILE A 322 20.99 8.48 -18.55
N ILE A 323 21.86 9.13 -17.77
CA ILE A 323 22.46 8.57 -16.55
C ILE A 323 21.81 9.12 -15.28
N GLY A 324 21.23 10.33 -15.36
CA GLY A 324 20.81 11.09 -14.18
C GLY A 324 21.97 11.88 -13.57
N THR A 325 21.64 12.69 -12.57
CA THR A 325 22.54 13.54 -11.80
C THR A 325 23.02 12.85 -10.52
N GLY A 326 22.39 11.74 -10.11
CA GLY A 326 22.72 11.04 -8.87
C GLY A 326 22.31 11.80 -7.61
N LEU A 327 21.35 12.73 -7.69
CA LEU A 327 20.77 13.45 -6.55
C LEU A 327 19.26 13.19 -6.47
N PHE A 328 18.78 12.68 -5.34
CA PHE A 328 17.38 12.33 -5.08
C PHE A 328 16.85 12.95 -3.78
N ASP A 329 17.65 12.91 -2.72
CA ASP A 329 17.33 13.33 -1.37
C ASP A 329 17.36 14.86 -1.21
N ASN A 330 16.89 15.38 -0.08
CA ASN A 330 16.86 16.81 0.28
C ASN A 330 16.08 17.73 -0.67
N PHE A 331 15.25 17.18 -1.55
CA PHE A 331 14.41 17.98 -2.44
C PHE A 331 15.22 19.00 -3.26
N VAL A 332 16.44 18.64 -3.67
CA VAL A 332 17.43 19.54 -4.30
C VAL A 332 16.87 20.27 -5.52
N TYR A 333 16.03 19.59 -6.29
CA TYR A 333 15.40 20.14 -7.49
C TYR A 333 14.01 20.72 -7.24
N SER A 334 13.57 20.85 -5.99
CA SER A 334 12.25 21.40 -5.62
C SER A 334 11.05 20.76 -6.35
N THR A 335 11.18 19.51 -6.81
CA THR A 335 10.13 18.76 -7.52
C THR A 335 9.72 17.52 -6.75
N ASP A 336 8.43 17.38 -6.50
CA ASP A 336 7.84 16.17 -5.92
C ASP A 336 7.46 15.11 -6.96
N ILE A 337 7.39 15.50 -8.24
CA ILE A 337 6.90 14.65 -9.32
C ILE A 337 7.78 13.40 -9.47
N GLY A 338 7.16 12.23 -9.38
CA GLY A 338 7.85 10.95 -9.45
C GLY A 338 8.69 10.77 -10.70
N TYR A 339 8.12 11.03 -11.89
CA TYR A 339 8.85 10.94 -13.15
C TYR A 339 10.08 11.85 -13.18
N CYS A 340 9.91 13.12 -12.79
CA CYS A 340 11.00 14.09 -12.73
C CYS A 340 12.08 13.62 -11.77
N ARG A 341 11.73 13.26 -10.52
CA ARG A 341 12.72 12.81 -9.52
C ARG A 341 13.46 11.55 -9.94
N PHE A 342 12.78 10.55 -10.48
CA PHE A 342 13.45 9.32 -10.91
C PHE A 342 14.36 9.57 -12.11
N ILE A 343 13.91 10.33 -13.11
CA ILE A 343 14.70 10.63 -14.31
C ILE A 343 15.87 11.56 -13.97
N LEU A 344 15.67 12.58 -13.14
CA LEU A 344 16.76 13.43 -12.64
C LEU A 344 17.78 12.60 -11.87
N TYR A 345 17.37 11.65 -11.05
CA TYR A 345 18.31 10.87 -10.24
C TYR A 345 19.08 9.79 -11.03
N CYS A 346 18.39 8.93 -11.78
CA CYS A 346 18.97 7.73 -12.40
C CYS A 346 18.81 7.68 -13.94
N GLY A 347 18.36 8.80 -14.54
CA GLY A 347 18.16 8.92 -15.98
C GLY A 347 17.02 8.03 -16.48
N LEU A 348 16.82 8.08 -17.80
CA LEU A 348 15.88 7.20 -18.50
C LEU A 348 16.29 5.73 -18.40
N SER A 349 17.59 5.45 -18.27
CA SER A 349 18.10 4.08 -18.14
C SER A 349 17.64 3.43 -16.82
N GLY A 350 17.90 4.08 -15.68
CA GLY A 350 17.46 3.62 -14.37
C GLY A 350 15.94 3.62 -14.25
N PHE A 351 15.28 4.69 -14.71
CA PHE A 351 13.82 4.77 -14.73
C PHE A 351 13.17 3.61 -15.49
N SER A 352 13.70 3.26 -16.67
CA SER A 352 13.18 2.16 -17.49
C SER A 352 13.29 0.81 -16.77
N VAL A 353 14.42 0.55 -16.09
CA VAL A 353 14.59 -0.68 -15.31
C VAL A 353 13.64 -0.71 -14.11
N PHE A 354 13.43 0.43 -13.45
CA PHE A 354 12.50 0.54 -12.32
C PHE A 354 11.04 0.35 -12.74
N ALA A 355 10.64 0.93 -13.86
CA ALA A 355 9.32 0.71 -14.47
C ALA A 355 9.13 -0.78 -14.85
N LEU A 356 10.15 -1.38 -15.50
CA LEU A 356 10.14 -2.79 -15.89
C LEU A 356 10.03 -3.71 -14.66
N PHE A 357 10.67 -3.35 -13.54
CA PHE A 357 10.56 -4.07 -12.28
C PHE A 357 9.10 -4.21 -11.81
N PHE A 358 8.30 -3.15 -11.81
CA PHE A 358 6.89 -3.25 -11.42
C PHE A 358 6.05 -4.01 -12.43
N ILE A 359 6.29 -3.81 -13.73
CA ILE A 359 5.60 -4.55 -14.79
C ILE A 359 5.89 -6.06 -14.66
N TYR A 360 7.15 -6.43 -14.43
CA TYR A 360 7.60 -7.81 -14.27
C TYR A 360 6.90 -8.49 -13.08
N ASN A 361 6.91 -7.84 -11.91
CA ASN A 361 6.24 -8.36 -10.72
C ASN A 361 4.73 -8.55 -10.96
N ALA A 362 4.06 -7.56 -11.52
CA ALA A 362 2.64 -7.65 -11.84
C ALA A 362 2.32 -8.77 -12.84
N TYR A 363 3.13 -8.88 -13.90
CA TYR A 363 2.97 -9.87 -14.96
C TYR A 363 3.07 -11.30 -14.41
N ILE A 364 4.10 -11.59 -13.61
CA ILE A 364 4.26 -12.91 -12.98
C ILE A 364 3.03 -13.28 -12.18
N PHE A 365 2.56 -12.39 -11.30
CA PHE A 365 1.44 -12.72 -10.44
C PHE A 365 0.13 -12.82 -11.20
N ALA A 366 -0.04 -12.05 -12.28
CA ALA A 366 -1.17 -12.18 -13.19
C ALA A 366 -1.18 -13.54 -13.92
N GLN A 367 0.00 -14.03 -14.34
CA GLN A 367 0.14 -15.35 -14.97
C GLN A 367 -0.13 -16.49 -13.97
N GLN A 368 0.44 -16.39 -12.76
CA GLN A 368 0.27 -17.39 -11.72
C GLN A 368 -1.17 -17.48 -11.19
N ASN A 369 -1.92 -16.37 -11.23
CA ASN A 369 -3.29 -16.34 -10.76
C ASN A 369 -4.20 -15.50 -11.66
N LYS A 370 -4.66 -16.12 -12.75
CA LYS A 370 -5.55 -15.50 -13.75
C LYS A 370 -6.82 -14.87 -13.13
N ARG A 371 -7.29 -15.39 -12.00
CA ARG A 371 -8.46 -14.86 -11.27
C ARG A 371 -8.22 -13.43 -10.75
N TYR A 372 -6.98 -13.09 -10.41
CA TYR A 372 -6.61 -11.76 -9.91
C TYR A 372 -5.75 -10.98 -10.92
N ALA A 373 -5.63 -11.43 -12.17
CA ALA A 373 -4.81 -10.76 -13.20
C ALA A 373 -5.20 -9.29 -13.41
N LEU A 374 -6.51 -9.01 -13.45
CA LEU A 374 -7.01 -7.63 -13.59
C LEU A 374 -6.57 -6.74 -12.42
N MET A 375 -6.46 -7.27 -11.20
CA MET A 375 -6.01 -6.51 -10.04
C MET A 375 -4.55 -6.08 -10.19
N PHE A 376 -3.68 -6.99 -10.65
CA PHE A 376 -2.28 -6.68 -10.92
C PHE A 376 -2.11 -5.66 -12.05
N PHE A 377 -2.97 -5.70 -13.07
CA PHE A 377 -3.02 -4.64 -14.08
C PHE A 377 -3.32 -3.26 -13.45
N PHE A 378 -4.33 -3.18 -12.57
CA PHE A 378 -4.63 -1.94 -11.87
C PHE A 378 -3.52 -1.49 -10.92
N PHE A 379 -2.75 -2.38 -10.30
CA PHE A 379 -1.57 -1.99 -9.51
C PHE A 379 -0.49 -1.31 -10.35
N VAL A 380 -0.23 -1.81 -11.55
CA VAL A 380 0.69 -1.18 -12.50
C VAL A 380 0.17 0.20 -12.90
N LEU A 381 -1.11 0.29 -13.26
CA LEU A 381 -1.74 1.56 -13.62
C LEU A 381 -1.67 2.59 -12.48
N ILE A 382 -1.97 2.17 -11.25
CA ILE A 382 -1.82 3.01 -10.05
C ILE A 382 -0.38 3.51 -9.90
N THR A 383 0.61 2.64 -10.12
CA THR A 383 2.03 3.03 -10.01
C THR A 383 2.38 4.14 -10.99
N PHE A 384 2.06 3.96 -12.27
CA PHE A 384 2.38 4.94 -13.31
C PHE A 384 1.60 6.25 -13.15
N VAL A 385 0.34 6.19 -12.73
CA VAL A 385 -0.47 7.41 -12.49
C VAL A 385 0.06 8.16 -11.27
N ILE A 386 0.42 7.47 -10.19
CA ILE A 386 0.94 8.12 -8.98
C ILE A 386 2.29 8.80 -9.23
N TRP A 387 3.14 8.25 -10.11
CA TRP A 387 4.40 8.90 -10.48
C TRP A 387 4.23 10.26 -11.17
N LEU A 388 3.04 10.60 -11.67
CA LEU A 388 2.74 11.98 -12.11
C LEU A 388 2.78 12.97 -10.95
N LYS A 389 2.63 12.48 -9.72
CA LYS A 389 2.59 13.31 -8.52
C LYS A 389 3.75 13.09 -7.57
N VAL A 390 4.12 11.83 -7.29
CA VAL A 390 5.09 11.51 -6.24
C VAL A 390 5.96 10.31 -6.59
N ALA A 391 7.24 10.37 -6.20
CA ALA A 391 8.17 9.25 -6.31
C ALA A 391 7.89 8.20 -5.23
N THR A 392 7.13 7.16 -5.58
CA THR A 392 6.76 6.09 -4.63
C THR A 392 7.03 4.68 -5.15
N ASP A 393 7.25 3.76 -4.22
CA ASP A 393 7.44 2.34 -4.46
C ASP A 393 6.30 1.51 -3.82
N ILE A 394 5.68 0.63 -4.60
CA ILE A 394 4.59 -0.27 -4.16
C ILE A 394 5.04 -1.71 -3.87
N PHE A 395 6.35 -1.99 -3.92
CA PHE A 395 6.92 -3.33 -3.75
C PHE A 395 6.56 -3.97 -2.41
N VAL A 396 6.28 -3.17 -1.38
CA VAL A 396 5.73 -3.63 -0.08
C VAL A 396 4.55 -4.60 -0.25
N ILE A 397 3.68 -4.39 -1.24
CA ILE A 397 2.57 -5.29 -1.53
C ILE A 397 3.03 -6.53 -2.30
N TYR A 398 3.87 -6.37 -3.33
CA TYR A 398 4.40 -7.51 -4.08
C TYR A 398 5.19 -8.48 -3.20
N ALA A 399 5.93 -7.97 -2.22
CA ALA A 399 6.64 -8.77 -1.23
C ALA A 399 5.71 -9.69 -0.43
N LEU A 400 4.52 -9.22 -0.05
CA LEU A 400 3.48 -10.06 0.57
C LEU A 400 3.01 -11.15 -0.39
N PHE A 401 2.79 -10.81 -1.67
CA PHE A 401 2.36 -11.76 -2.69
C PHE A 401 3.38 -12.88 -2.95
N TYR A 402 4.68 -12.59 -2.91
CA TYR A 402 5.73 -13.62 -2.98
C TYR A 402 5.69 -14.60 -1.81
N CYS A 403 5.17 -14.17 -0.66
CA CYS A 403 5.10 -14.97 0.55
C CYS A 403 3.75 -15.68 0.76
N LEU A 404 2.79 -15.52 -0.15
CA LEU A 404 1.45 -16.12 -0.08
C LEU A 404 1.44 -17.60 -0.46
N ASP A 405 0.56 -18.36 0.20
CA ASP A 405 0.20 -19.74 -0.13
C ASP A 405 -0.86 -19.77 -1.25
N GLY A 406 -0.66 -20.59 -2.28
CA GLY A 406 -1.67 -20.88 -3.31
C GLY A 406 -1.68 -19.96 -4.53
N ILE A 407 -0.84 -18.92 -4.55
CA ILE A 407 -0.28 -18.37 -5.79
C ILE A 407 0.95 -19.23 -6.01
N GLU A 408 1.06 -19.96 -7.13
CA GLU A 408 2.04 -21.05 -7.31
C GLU A 408 3.51 -20.61 -7.14
N GLN A 409 3.90 -20.48 -5.88
CA GLN A 409 5.23 -20.24 -5.38
C GLN A 409 5.32 -21.07 -4.11
N LYS A 410 5.78 -22.32 -4.26
CA LYS A 410 6.30 -23.10 -3.13
C LYS A 410 7.66 -22.51 -2.72
N THR A 411 7.72 -21.22 -2.39
CA THR A 411 8.97 -20.58 -1.96
C THR A 411 9.38 -21.15 -0.60
N PHE A 412 8.42 -21.50 0.28
CA PHE A 412 8.70 -22.19 1.53
C PHE A 412 7.66 -23.27 1.84
N ALA A 413 7.89 -24.47 1.31
CA ALA A 413 7.05 -25.62 1.61
C ALA A 413 7.36 -26.16 3.02
N ARG A 414 6.65 -25.65 4.03
CA ARG A 414 6.54 -26.37 5.31
C ARG A 414 5.73 -27.63 5.05
N LYS A 415 6.33 -28.82 5.17
CA LYS A 415 5.57 -30.08 5.23
C LYS A 415 4.55 -29.93 6.36
N ARG A 416 3.24 -30.10 6.05
CA ARG A 416 2.19 -30.17 7.07
C ARG A 416 2.61 -31.25 8.05
N VAL A 417 2.82 -30.89 9.31
CA VAL A 417 2.77 -31.86 10.39
C VAL A 417 1.29 -32.20 10.49
N ALA A 418 0.90 -33.39 10.06
CA ALA A 418 -0.44 -33.89 10.31
C ALA A 418 -0.67 -33.83 11.83
N GLN A 419 -1.71 -33.13 12.26
CA GLN A 419 -2.24 -33.37 13.60
C GLN A 419 -2.63 -34.85 13.64
N PRO A 420 -2.19 -35.63 14.64
CA PRO A 420 -2.74 -36.96 14.82
C PRO A 420 -4.24 -36.78 15.03
N THR A 421 -5.02 -37.34 14.12
CA THR A 421 -6.43 -37.60 14.33
C THR A 421 -6.53 -38.29 15.69
N LEU A 422 -7.19 -37.64 16.64
CA LEU A 422 -7.64 -38.30 17.85
C LEU A 422 -8.59 -39.40 17.36
N ALA A 423 -8.06 -40.60 17.23
CA ALA A 423 -8.85 -41.78 17.01
C ALA A 423 -9.78 -41.88 18.22
N THR A 424 -11.07 -41.78 17.95
CA THR A 424 -12.14 -42.27 18.82
C THR A 424 -11.78 -43.70 19.21
N ALA A 425 -11.40 -43.89 20.48
CA ALA A 425 -11.41 -45.19 21.12
C ALA A 425 -12.73 -45.28 21.90
N VAL A 426 -13.54 -46.24 21.46
CA VAL A 426 -14.70 -46.93 22.05
C VAL A 426 -15.14 -46.48 23.43
#